data_AF-A0A2N2Q4H5-F1
#
_entry.id   AF-A0A2N2Q4H5-F1
#
_cell.length_a   1.000
_cell.length_b   1.000
_cell.length_c   1.000
_cell.angle_alpha   90.00
_cell.angle_beta   90.00
_cell.angle_gamma   90.00
#
_symmetry.space_group_name_H-M   'P 1'
#
loop_
_entity.id
_entity.type
_entity.pdbx_description
1 polymer ?
#
loop_
_entity_poly.entity_id
_entity_poly.type
_entity_poly.pdbx_seq_one_letter_code
_entity_poly.pdbx_strand_id
1 'polypeptide(L)'
;MHKAKFEGDQAGFKLKPAARISLLLAFSVAAAMNAGTVFALPAGEQVAAGTATFQRQGNTLRIDQTSQKTIVNWQSFGIAAHEAVNLYQPKHGTALFRVLGSDPSQIYGKLTATGSLYLSNPNGILFGPGAQVDVGSLVATTMRISDQDFLADRLHFFSESDASVVNQGVIRT
;
A
#
# COMPACT_ATOMS: atom_id res chain seq x y z
N MET A 1 42.50 25.50 -80.95
CA MET A 1 43.58 25.12 -80.03
C MET A 1 43.84 26.29 -79.09
N HIS A 2 44.05 25.98 -77.81
CA HIS A 2 44.76 26.80 -76.83
C HIS A 2 44.07 28.00 -76.15
N LYS A 3 43.80 27.72 -74.86
CA LYS A 3 43.72 28.59 -73.68
C LYS A 3 44.65 29.82 -73.66
N ALA A 4 44.15 30.89 -73.07
CA ALA A 4 44.86 31.87 -72.23
C ALA A 4 43.82 32.38 -71.20
N LYS A 5 43.89 32.06 -69.90
CA LYS A 5 44.68 32.62 -68.78
C LYS A 5 44.57 34.15 -68.60
N PHE A 6 44.26 34.54 -67.36
CA PHE A 6 44.45 35.79 -66.59
C PHE A 6 43.14 36.14 -65.85
N GLU A 7 42.97 35.81 -64.56
CA GLU A 7 43.61 36.37 -63.35
C GLU A 7 43.10 37.79 -63.05
N GLY A 8 42.31 37.92 -61.98
CA GLY A 8 41.66 39.14 -61.52
C GLY A 8 41.16 38.93 -60.10
N ASP A 9 41.94 39.47 -59.17
CA ASP A 9 41.86 39.32 -57.73
C ASP A 9 40.88 40.32 -57.08
N GLN A 10 40.37 39.93 -55.90
CA GLN A 10 39.66 40.70 -54.86
C GLN A 10 38.44 41.59 -55.21
N ALA A 11 37.27 41.16 -54.72
CA ALA A 11 36.39 42.05 -53.94
C ALA A 11 35.55 41.21 -52.97
N GLY A 12 35.84 41.37 -51.67
CA GLY A 12 35.22 40.60 -50.61
C GLY A 12 33.72 40.89 -50.45
N PHE A 13 32.94 39.82 -50.25
CA PHE A 13 31.65 39.90 -49.59
C PHE A 13 31.63 38.90 -48.43
N LYS A 14 31.75 39.42 -47.21
CA LYS A 14 31.61 38.63 -45.98
C LYS A 14 30.13 38.51 -45.65
N LEU A 15 29.56 37.31 -45.72
CA LEU A 15 28.30 36.98 -45.03
C LEU A 15 28.59 36.10 -43.81
N LYS A 16 28.01 36.52 -42.70
CA LYS A 16 28.10 36.00 -41.33
C LYS A 16 27.22 34.74 -41.14
N PRO A 17 27.34 34.01 -40.01
CA PRO A 17 27.09 32.58 -39.92
C PRO A 17 25.62 32.18 -39.70
N ALA A 18 25.39 30.90 -39.96
CA ALA A 18 24.19 30.07 -39.81
C ALA A 18 23.13 30.52 -38.78
N ALA A 19 21.88 30.59 -39.24
CA ALA A 19 20.71 30.56 -38.38
C ALA A 19 20.07 29.16 -38.43
N ARG A 20 19.89 28.62 -37.23
CA ARG A 20 19.48 27.26 -36.87
C ARG A 20 18.06 26.98 -37.34
N ILE A 21 17.85 25.82 -37.98
CA ILE A 21 16.50 25.30 -38.24
C ILE A 21 16.02 24.67 -36.92
N SER A 22 15.11 25.37 -36.24
CA SER A 22 14.43 24.87 -35.05
C SER A 22 13.40 23.81 -35.45
N LEU A 23 13.69 22.55 -35.15
CA LEU A 23 12.70 21.46 -35.19
C LEU A 23 12.00 21.40 -33.84
N LEU A 24 10.79 21.96 -33.74
CA LEU A 24 9.91 21.77 -32.59
C LEU A 24 8.91 20.66 -32.91
N LEU A 25 9.23 19.43 -32.49
CA LEU A 25 8.30 18.32 -32.47
C LEU A 25 7.53 18.36 -31.15
N ALA A 26 6.32 18.93 -31.16
CA ALA A 26 5.44 18.92 -29.99
C ALA A 26 4.75 17.55 -29.90
N PHE A 27 5.27 16.66 -29.04
CA PHE A 27 4.59 15.43 -28.65
C PHE A 27 3.79 15.69 -27.38
N SER A 28 2.50 15.97 -27.53
CA SER A 28 1.58 16.07 -26.40
C SER A 28 1.16 14.66 -25.99
N VAL A 29 1.86 14.07 -25.01
CA VAL A 29 1.38 12.85 -24.34
C VAL A 29 0.32 13.27 -23.33
N ALA A 30 -0.94 13.14 -23.69
CA ALA A 30 -2.04 13.19 -22.73
C ALA A 30 -2.03 11.88 -21.93
N ALA A 31 -1.42 11.91 -20.73
CA ALA A 31 -1.56 10.83 -19.77
C ALA A 31 -3.00 10.87 -19.22
N ALA A 32 -3.85 9.96 -19.68
CA ALA A 32 -5.13 9.71 -19.05
C ALA A 32 -4.87 9.17 -17.64
N MET A 33 -5.02 10.02 -16.63
CA MET A 33 -5.04 9.57 -15.25
C MET A 33 -6.35 8.80 -15.05
N ASN A 34 -6.29 7.47 -15.10
CA ASN A 34 -7.33 6.64 -14.54
C ASN A 34 -7.37 6.91 -13.03
N ALA A 35 -8.26 7.82 -12.62
CA ALA A 35 -8.71 7.90 -11.23
C ALA A 35 -9.57 6.66 -10.95
N GLY A 36 -8.92 5.50 -10.82
CA GLY A 36 -9.56 4.34 -10.25
C GLY A 36 -10.05 4.73 -8.86
N THR A 37 -11.27 4.32 -8.51
CA THR A 37 -11.73 4.41 -7.13
C THR A 37 -10.68 3.76 -6.25
N VAL A 38 -10.00 4.55 -5.41
CA VAL A 38 -9.09 4.02 -4.40
C VAL A 38 -9.98 3.30 -3.40
N PHE A 39 -10.15 2.00 -3.59
CA PHE A 39 -10.78 1.14 -2.60
C PHE A 39 -9.96 1.26 -1.32
N ALA A 40 -10.62 1.48 -0.18
CA ALA A 40 -9.97 1.63 1.12
C ALA A 40 -9.61 0.27 1.73
N LEU A 41 -9.93 -0.83 1.03
CA LEU A 41 -9.50 -2.18 1.38
C LEU A 41 -8.00 -2.21 1.70
N PRO A 42 -7.55 -3.06 2.65
CA PRO A 42 -6.14 -3.20 2.97
C PRO A 42 -5.31 -3.48 1.72
N ALA A 43 -4.09 -2.91 1.66
CA ALA A 43 -3.23 -2.98 0.49
C ALA A 43 -1.75 -3.09 0.85
N GLY A 44 -0.96 -3.59 -0.12
CA GLY A 44 0.48 -3.79 0.04
C GLY A 44 0.81 -4.93 1.01
N GLU A 45 0.04 -6.01 0.95
CA GLU A 45 0.29 -7.21 1.73
C GLU A 45 1.62 -7.88 1.39
N GLN A 46 2.33 -8.31 2.43
CA GLN A 46 3.48 -9.18 2.33
C GLN A 46 3.43 -10.20 3.47
N VAL A 47 3.37 -11.49 3.13
CA VAL A 47 3.48 -12.56 4.13
C VAL A 47 4.93 -12.62 4.61
N ALA A 48 5.17 -12.33 5.89
CA ALA A 48 6.49 -12.38 6.51
C ALA A 48 6.78 -13.74 7.16
N ALA A 49 5.74 -14.44 7.63
CA ALA A 49 5.85 -15.79 8.18
C ALA A 49 4.52 -16.54 8.03
N GLY A 50 4.58 -17.87 7.94
CA GLY A 50 3.41 -18.70 7.74
C GLY A 50 2.89 -18.67 6.30
N THR A 51 1.62 -19.06 6.12
CA THR A 51 0.99 -19.16 4.80
C THR A 51 -0.40 -18.53 4.83
N ALA A 52 -0.61 -17.55 3.95
CA ALA A 52 -1.88 -16.91 3.69
C ALA A 52 -2.01 -16.58 2.21
N THR A 53 -3.22 -16.68 1.66
CA THR A 53 -3.56 -16.22 0.30
C THR A 53 -4.63 -15.14 0.36
N PHE A 54 -4.67 -14.28 -0.66
CA PHE A 54 -5.48 -13.07 -0.69
C PHE A 54 -6.31 -13.06 -1.97
N GLN A 55 -7.62 -12.83 -1.83
CA GLN A 55 -8.55 -12.73 -2.95
C GLN A 55 -9.41 -11.48 -2.77
N ARG A 56 -9.30 -10.53 -3.72
CA ARG A 56 -10.16 -9.35 -3.76
C ARG A 56 -11.26 -9.54 -4.78
N GLN A 57 -12.50 -9.38 -4.35
CA GLN A 57 -13.68 -9.42 -5.22
C GLN A 57 -14.62 -8.28 -4.84
N GLY A 58 -14.71 -7.26 -5.71
CA GLY A 58 -15.43 -6.03 -5.42
C GLY A 58 -14.93 -5.40 -4.13
N ASN A 59 -15.84 -5.16 -3.18
CA ASN A 59 -15.55 -4.51 -1.90
C ASN A 59 -15.15 -5.50 -0.79
N THR A 60 -14.82 -6.75 -1.14
CA THR A 60 -14.45 -7.78 -0.16
C THR A 60 -13.04 -8.29 -0.41
N LEU A 61 -12.25 -8.33 0.66
CA LEU A 61 -10.98 -9.04 0.74
C LEU A 61 -11.19 -10.33 1.55
N ARG A 62 -11.01 -11.47 0.89
CA ARG A 62 -10.91 -12.78 1.53
C ARG A 62 -9.44 -13.12 1.77
N ILE A 63 -9.13 -13.57 2.98
CA ILE A 63 -7.80 -14.02 3.38
C ILE A 63 -7.93 -15.47 3.88
N ASP A 64 -7.24 -16.39 3.22
CA ASP A 64 -7.19 -17.79 3.61
C ASP A 64 -5.83 -18.10 4.23
N GLN A 65 -5.77 -18.15 5.57
CA GLN A 65 -4.62 -18.61 6.33
C GLN A 65 -4.66 -20.13 6.43
N THR A 66 -3.54 -20.80 6.10
CA THR A 66 -3.43 -22.27 6.18
C THR A 66 -2.45 -22.75 7.25
N SER A 67 -1.52 -21.92 7.70
CA SER A 67 -0.62 -22.21 8.82
C SER A 67 -1.26 -21.86 10.16
N GLN A 68 -0.78 -22.46 11.27
CA GLN A 68 -1.31 -22.15 12.61
C GLN A 68 -1.04 -20.70 13.04
N LYS A 69 0.10 -20.15 12.62
CA LYS A 69 0.46 -18.74 12.78
C LYS A 69 0.80 -18.12 11.44
N THR A 70 0.37 -16.89 11.22
CA THR A 70 0.79 -16.09 10.07
C THR A 70 1.13 -14.66 10.50
N ILE A 71 2.12 -14.06 9.85
CA ILE A 71 2.42 -12.63 9.95
C ILE A 71 2.25 -12.03 8.56
N VAL A 72 1.38 -11.04 8.46
CA VAL A 72 1.16 -10.26 7.24
C VAL A 72 1.51 -8.81 7.54
N ASN A 73 2.53 -8.30 6.85
CA ASN A 73 2.84 -6.89 6.82
C ASN A 73 1.93 -6.22 5.79
N TRP A 74 1.43 -5.03 6.10
CA TRP A 74 0.54 -4.24 5.27
C TRP A 74 1.11 -2.84 5.08
N GLN A 75 1.08 -2.31 3.86
CA GLN A 75 1.36 -0.89 3.64
C GLN A 75 0.23 -0.03 4.20
N SER A 76 -1.02 -0.45 4.02
CA SER A 76 -2.19 0.18 4.64
C SER A 76 -3.21 -0.87 5.04
N PHE A 77 -3.91 -0.63 6.15
CA PHE A 77 -4.99 -1.50 6.61
C PHE A 77 -6.17 -0.64 7.07
N GLY A 78 -7.08 -0.36 6.13
CA GLY A 78 -8.37 0.29 6.36
C GLY A 78 -9.51 -0.58 5.83
N ILE A 79 -10.74 -0.30 6.27
CA ILE A 79 -11.94 -0.95 5.76
C ILE A 79 -13.06 0.10 5.75
N ALA A 80 -13.45 0.60 4.57
CA ALA A 80 -14.56 1.55 4.46
C ALA A 80 -15.91 0.91 4.82
N ALA A 81 -16.93 1.74 5.09
CA ALA A 81 -18.23 1.29 5.61
C ALA A 81 -18.94 0.21 4.76
N HIS A 82 -18.70 0.19 3.45
CA HIS A 82 -19.27 -0.77 2.51
C HIS A 82 -18.32 -1.91 2.12
N GLU A 83 -17.16 -2.00 2.79
CA GLU A 83 -16.13 -3.01 2.55
C GLU A 83 -16.12 -4.08 3.65
N ALA A 84 -15.53 -5.22 3.32
CA ALA A 84 -15.36 -6.33 4.24
C ALA A 84 -13.98 -7.00 4.09
N VAL A 85 -13.39 -7.37 5.22
CA VAL A 85 -12.24 -8.26 5.30
C VAL A 85 -12.65 -9.52 6.03
N ASN A 86 -12.46 -10.68 5.40
CA ASN A 86 -12.81 -11.97 5.98
C ASN A 86 -11.57 -12.86 6.05
N LEU A 87 -11.10 -13.12 7.28
CA LEU A 87 -9.94 -13.95 7.57
C LEU A 87 -10.38 -15.36 8.01
N TYR A 88 -10.09 -16.35 7.17
CA TYR A 88 -10.35 -17.75 7.46
C TYR A 88 -9.05 -18.42 7.92
N GLN A 89 -9.07 -18.94 9.13
CA GLN A 89 -7.92 -19.53 9.81
C GLN A 89 -8.22 -20.99 10.15
N PRO A 90 -7.19 -21.83 10.32
CA PRO A 90 -7.35 -23.15 10.91
C PRO A 90 -7.96 -23.06 12.32
N LYS A 91 -8.43 -24.19 12.87
CA LYS A 91 -8.94 -24.23 14.24
C LYS A 91 -7.87 -23.72 15.22
N HIS A 92 -8.18 -22.66 15.97
CA HIS A 92 -7.25 -21.95 16.86
C HIS A 92 -6.09 -21.23 16.13
N GLY A 93 -6.27 -20.89 14.86
CA GLY A 93 -5.29 -20.11 14.10
C GLY A 93 -5.12 -18.71 14.67
N THR A 94 -3.90 -18.19 14.55
CA THR A 94 -3.55 -16.83 15.00
C THR A 94 -2.87 -16.05 13.87
N ALA A 95 -3.28 -14.81 13.65
CA ALA A 95 -2.70 -13.92 12.67
C ALA A 95 -2.17 -12.65 13.32
N LEU A 96 -1.01 -12.17 12.86
CA LEU A 96 -0.53 -10.82 13.10
C LEU A 96 -0.65 -10.03 11.80
N PHE A 97 -1.50 -9.02 11.80
CA PHE A 97 -1.55 -7.96 10.78
C PHE A 97 -0.79 -6.75 11.31
N ARG A 98 0.33 -6.44 10.67
CA ARG A 98 1.22 -5.34 11.05
C ARG A 98 1.21 -4.27 9.96
N VAL A 99 0.81 -3.05 10.29
CA VAL A 99 0.88 -1.92 9.36
C VAL A 99 2.28 -1.30 9.42
N LEU A 100 2.92 -1.17 8.26
CA LEU A 100 4.24 -0.57 8.07
C LEU A 100 4.19 0.83 7.46
N GLY A 101 3.07 1.20 6.82
CA GLY A 101 2.87 2.55 6.31
C GLY A 101 2.64 3.59 7.39
N SER A 102 2.38 4.82 6.97
CA SER A 102 2.25 6.00 7.84
C SER A 102 0.83 6.29 8.30
N ASP A 103 -0.17 5.62 7.73
CA ASP A 103 -1.57 5.95 7.98
C ASP A 103 -2.15 5.14 9.14
N PRO A 104 -3.07 5.73 9.95
CA PRO A 104 -3.81 4.99 10.95
C PRO A 104 -4.75 3.97 10.30
N SER A 105 -5.07 2.91 11.03
CA SER A 105 -6.06 1.94 10.60
C SER A 105 -7.46 2.46 10.88
N GLN A 106 -8.20 2.80 9.83
CA GLN A 106 -9.58 3.25 9.93
C GLN A 106 -10.53 2.13 9.49
N ILE A 107 -11.26 1.58 10.45
CA ILE A 107 -12.17 0.46 10.25
C ILE A 107 -13.60 0.96 10.45
N TYR A 108 -14.32 1.15 9.36
CA TYR A 108 -15.75 1.51 9.35
C TYR A 108 -16.63 0.35 8.87
N GLY A 109 -16.05 -0.59 8.11
CA GLY A 109 -16.75 -1.75 7.55
C GLY A 109 -16.69 -3.00 8.44
N LYS A 110 -16.69 -4.16 7.78
CA LYS A 110 -16.72 -5.46 8.45
C LYS A 110 -15.33 -6.10 8.51
N LEU A 111 -14.95 -6.59 9.68
CA LEU A 111 -13.75 -7.39 9.89
C LEU A 111 -14.13 -8.69 10.57
N THR A 112 -14.00 -9.82 9.87
CA THR A 112 -14.28 -11.14 10.45
C THR A 112 -13.01 -11.99 10.51
N ALA A 113 -12.86 -12.79 11.56
CA ALA A 113 -11.79 -13.77 11.68
C ALA A 113 -12.28 -15.02 12.40
N THR A 114 -11.98 -16.22 11.89
CA THR A 114 -12.40 -17.46 12.57
C THR A 114 -11.57 -17.80 13.81
N GLY A 115 -10.42 -17.14 14.00
CA GLY A 115 -9.50 -17.34 15.13
C GLY A 115 -9.04 -16.02 15.75
N SER A 116 -7.80 -16.03 16.23
CA SER A 116 -7.19 -14.87 16.90
C SER A 116 -6.56 -13.92 15.90
N LEU A 117 -6.82 -12.62 16.08
CA LEU A 117 -6.24 -11.55 15.27
C LEU A 117 -5.51 -10.53 16.14
N TYR A 118 -4.24 -10.30 15.81
CA TYR A 118 -3.44 -9.20 16.32
C TYR A 118 -3.36 -8.14 15.23
N LEU A 119 -3.85 -6.93 15.48
CA LEU A 119 -3.70 -5.76 14.61
C LEU A 119 -2.75 -4.76 15.29
N SER A 120 -1.58 -4.55 14.69
CA SER A 120 -0.59 -3.57 15.15
C SER A 120 -0.46 -2.44 14.12
N ASN A 121 -0.70 -1.21 14.56
CA ASN A 121 -0.47 0.00 13.76
C ASN A 121 0.03 1.14 14.64
N PRO A 122 1.33 1.50 14.59
CA PRO A 122 1.89 2.59 15.37
C PRO A 122 1.27 3.96 15.14
N ASN A 123 0.57 4.16 14.03
CA ASN A 123 -0.08 5.43 13.70
C ASN A 123 -1.48 5.55 14.30
N GLY A 124 -2.01 4.49 14.92
CA GLY A 124 -3.34 4.48 15.54
C GLY A 124 -4.31 3.51 14.89
N ILE A 125 -5.36 3.17 15.65
CA ILE A 125 -6.43 2.28 15.21
C ILE A 125 -7.77 2.89 15.62
N LEU A 126 -8.64 3.14 14.65
CA LEU A 126 -10.02 3.57 14.86
C LEU A 126 -10.97 2.48 14.36
N PHE A 127 -11.77 1.93 15.26
CA PHE A 127 -13.00 1.22 14.89
C PHE A 127 -14.13 2.25 14.91
N GLY A 128 -14.47 2.81 13.75
CA GLY A 128 -15.43 3.91 13.61
C GLY A 128 -16.89 3.50 13.78
N PRO A 129 -17.82 4.47 13.75
CA PRO A 129 -19.24 4.20 13.83
C PRO A 129 -19.70 3.26 12.71
N GLY A 130 -20.46 2.23 13.07
CA GLY A 130 -20.95 1.21 12.12
C GLY A 130 -20.00 0.04 11.89
N ALA A 131 -18.76 0.11 12.37
CA ALA A 131 -17.81 -0.99 12.28
C ALA A 131 -18.34 -2.24 13.00
N GLN A 132 -18.18 -3.39 12.36
CA GLN A 132 -18.55 -4.69 12.92
C GLN A 132 -17.32 -5.60 12.87
N VAL A 133 -16.79 -5.91 14.05
CA VAL A 133 -15.64 -6.81 14.20
C VAL A 133 -16.14 -8.08 14.90
N ASP A 134 -16.10 -9.20 14.19
CA ASP A 134 -16.53 -10.50 14.72
C ASP A 134 -15.36 -11.49 14.56
N VAL A 135 -14.61 -11.71 15.64
CA VAL A 135 -13.37 -12.49 15.63
C VAL A 135 -13.35 -13.51 16.77
N GLY A 136 -12.46 -14.50 16.77
CA GLY A 136 -12.31 -15.40 17.91
C GLY A 136 -11.57 -14.77 19.10
N SER A 137 -10.61 -13.89 18.83
CA SER A 137 -10.04 -12.95 19.81
C SER A 137 -9.37 -11.79 19.09
N LEU A 138 -9.26 -10.64 19.76
CA LEU A 138 -8.64 -9.44 19.19
C LEU A 138 -7.59 -8.86 20.13
N VAL A 139 -6.41 -8.55 19.59
CA VAL A 139 -5.45 -7.62 20.18
C VAL A 139 -5.24 -6.49 19.19
N ALA A 140 -5.69 -5.28 19.52
CA ALA A 140 -5.45 -4.07 18.74
C ALA A 140 -4.47 -3.18 19.51
N THR A 141 -3.36 -2.80 18.89
CA THR A 141 -2.29 -2.06 19.57
C THR A 141 -1.57 -1.07 18.66
N THR A 142 -1.10 0.02 19.26
CA THR A 142 -0.15 0.96 18.62
C THR A 142 1.30 0.58 18.87
N MET A 143 1.56 -0.38 19.75
CA MET A 143 2.91 -0.88 19.99
C MET A 143 3.34 -1.89 18.91
N ARG A 144 4.65 -2.07 18.78
CA ARG A 144 5.24 -3.08 17.89
C ARG A 144 5.46 -4.39 18.67
N ILE A 145 5.45 -5.50 17.94
CA ILE A 145 5.87 -6.83 18.40
C ILE A 145 6.82 -7.40 17.35
N SER A 146 7.88 -8.10 17.77
CA SER A 146 8.85 -8.69 16.85
C SER A 146 8.28 -9.98 16.24
N ASP A 147 8.74 -10.37 15.05
CA ASP A 147 8.33 -11.64 14.44
C ASP A 147 8.68 -12.82 15.36
N GLN A 148 9.88 -12.77 15.95
CA GLN A 148 10.37 -13.81 16.84
C GLN A 148 9.50 -13.97 18.10
N ASP A 149 9.09 -12.87 18.71
CA ASP A 149 8.27 -12.88 19.91
C ASP A 149 6.85 -13.37 19.60
N PHE A 150 6.22 -12.87 18.53
CA PHE A 150 4.92 -13.36 18.09
C PHE A 150 4.93 -14.86 17.76
N LEU A 151 5.92 -15.33 17.00
CA LEU A 151 6.04 -16.74 16.62
C LEU A 151 6.28 -17.64 17.84
N ALA A 152 7.00 -17.15 18.85
CA ALA A 152 7.30 -17.88 20.08
C ALA A 152 6.29 -17.71 21.22
N ASP A 153 5.11 -17.10 20.96
CA ASP A 153 4.08 -16.81 21.97
C ASP A 153 4.56 -15.92 23.12
N ARG A 154 5.61 -15.13 22.88
CA ARG A 154 6.05 -14.10 23.80
C ARG A 154 5.36 -12.80 23.43
N LEU A 155 4.40 -12.36 24.23
CA LEU A 155 3.65 -11.11 23.97
C LEU A 155 4.40 -9.88 24.49
N HIS A 156 5.65 -9.73 24.06
CA HIS A 156 6.49 -8.57 24.40
C HIS A 156 6.27 -7.46 23.36
N PHE A 157 5.46 -6.48 23.74
CA PHE A 157 5.23 -5.28 22.96
C PHE A 157 6.23 -4.19 23.32
N PHE A 158 6.74 -3.47 22.33
CA PHE A 158 7.74 -2.42 22.48
C PHE A 158 7.44 -1.22 21.57
N SER A 159 8.23 -0.14 21.74
CA SER A 159 8.08 1.12 21.00
C SER A 159 6.70 1.76 21.25
N GLU A 160 6.58 2.45 22.38
CA GLU A 160 5.39 3.24 22.70
C GLU A 160 5.12 4.31 21.63
N SER A 161 3.85 4.58 21.39
CA SER A 161 3.35 5.58 20.45
C SER A 161 2.31 6.43 21.16
N ASP A 162 2.32 7.74 20.89
CA ASP A 162 1.27 8.66 21.37
C ASP A 162 -0.05 8.49 20.60
N ALA A 163 -0.08 7.62 19.59
CA ALA A 163 -1.29 7.26 18.88
C ALA A 163 -2.25 6.44 19.75
N SER A 164 -3.53 6.48 19.41
CA SER A 164 -4.58 5.84 20.19
C SER A 164 -5.21 4.64 19.48
N VAL A 165 -5.77 3.74 20.30
CA VAL A 165 -6.76 2.76 19.87
C VAL A 165 -8.12 3.25 20.35
N VAL A 166 -9.04 3.54 19.42
CA VAL A 166 -10.38 4.07 19.72
C VAL A 166 -11.43 3.15 19.14
N ASN A 167 -12.40 2.76 19.96
CA ASN A 167 -13.56 2.00 19.51
C ASN A 167 -14.85 2.83 19.63
N GLN A 168 -15.53 2.98 18.51
CA GLN A 168 -16.86 3.59 18.33
C GLN A 168 -17.82 2.64 17.58
N GLY A 169 -17.40 1.41 17.33
CA GLY A 169 -18.18 0.35 16.68
C GLY A 169 -18.53 -0.79 17.62
N VAL A 170 -18.82 -1.95 17.05
CA VAL A 170 -19.14 -3.18 17.79
C VAL A 170 -18.04 -4.22 17.56
N ILE A 171 -17.49 -4.75 18.66
CA ILE A 171 -16.52 -5.83 18.66
C ILE A 171 -17.14 -7.02 19.40
N ARG A 172 -17.15 -8.19 18.77
CA ARG A 172 -17.55 -9.47 19.34
C ARG A 172 -16.39 -10.45 19.26
N THR A 173 -16.14 -11.10 20.39
CA THR A 173 -15.08 -12.09 20.60
C THR A 173 -15.65 -13.30 21.33
#